data_AF-A0AAD9ZSF4-F1
#
_entry.id   AF-A0AAD9ZSF4-F1
#
_cell.length_a   1.000
_cell.length_b   1.000
_cell.length_c   1.000
_cell.angle_alpha   90.00
_cell.angle_beta   90.00
_cell.angle_gamma   90.00
#
_symmetry.space_group_name_H-M   'P 1'
#
loop_
_entity.id
_entity.type
_entity.pdbx_description
1 polymer ?
#
loop_
_entity_poly.entity_id
_entity_poly.type
_entity_poly.pdbx_seq_one_letter_code
_entity_poly.pdbx_strand_id
1 'polypeptide(L)'
;MVMKSIQWLTIIHAQISYLQILGKVKIRFLKKVIIKPTVMMVLNPSNARDNFFTQRRDNVGRLGLFALQKITAVFRMLAYGLPADVVDEYIKIEESTAIESLKRICGAVVEEFKDGYL
;
A
#
# COMPACT_ATOMS: atom_id res chain seq x y z
N MET A 1 -7.20 46.12 -23.18
CA MET A 1 -6.20 45.46 -22.31
C MET A 1 -6.81 44.50 -21.28
N VAL A 2 -8.08 44.65 -20.88
CA VAL A 2 -8.74 43.88 -19.80
C VAL A 2 -9.08 42.42 -20.16
N MET A 3 -9.43 42.12 -21.41
CA MET A 3 -9.83 40.77 -21.85
C MET A 3 -8.74 39.71 -21.69
N LYS A 4 -7.46 40.06 -21.90
CA LYS A 4 -6.33 39.13 -21.75
C LYS A 4 -6.10 38.73 -20.28
N SER A 5 -6.41 39.59 -19.31
CA SER A 5 -6.32 39.28 -17.88
C SER A 5 -7.40 38.32 -17.41
N ILE A 6 -8.64 38.47 -17.90
CA ILE A 6 -9.76 37.58 -17.54
C ILE A 6 -9.52 36.17 -18.10
N GLN A 7 -9.00 36.09 -19.33
CA GLN A 7 -8.67 34.82 -19.98
C GLN A 7 -7.49 34.11 -19.30
N TRP A 8 -6.55 34.84 -18.71
CA TRP A 8 -5.49 34.28 -17.88
C TRP A 8 -5.99 33.69 -16.55
N LEU A 9 -6.95 34.35 -15.90
CA LEU A 9 -7.55 33.89 -14.65
C LEU A 9 -8.36 32.59 -14.83
N THR A 10 -9.07 32.43 -15.95
CA THR A 10 -9.82 31.18 -16.23
C THR A 10 -8.90 29.99 -16.48
N ILE A 11 -7.76 30.20 -17.13
CA ILE A 11 -6.75 29.16 -17.35
C ILE A 11 -6.13 28.71 -16.02
N ILE A 12 -5.81 29.64 -15.12
CA ILE A 12 -5.27 29.31 -13.79
C ILE A 12 -6.28 28.50 -12.97
N HIS A 13 -7.57 28.91 -12.95
CA HIS A 13 -8.61 28.16 -12.25
C HIS A 13 -8.84 26.76 -12.83
N ALA A 14 -8.78 26.62 -14.16
CA ALA A 14 -8.85 25.32 -14.81
C ALA A 14 -7.66 24.43 -14.42
N GLN A 15 -6.45 24.99 -14.37
CA GLN A 15 -5.23 24.28 -14.01
C GLN A 15 -5.23 23.82 -12.54
N ILE A 16 -5.67 24.69 -11.61
CA ILE A 16 -5.83 24.35 -10.19
C ILE A 16 -6.87 23.24 -10.02
N SER A 17 -8.01 23.35 -10.72
CA SER A 17 -9.05 22.32 -10.68
C SER A 17 -8.56 20.98 -11.23
N TYR A 18 -7.80 20.99 -12.32
CA TYR A 18 -7.20 19.80 -12.90
C TYR A 18 -6.22 19.13 -11.93
N LEU A 19 -5.33 19.90 -11.29
CA LEU A 19 -4.38 19.39 -10.29
C LEU A 19 -5.08 18.85 -9.04
N GLN A 20 -6.15 19.50 -8.58
CA GLN A 20 -7.00 19.03 -7.47
C GLN A 20 -7.68 17.69 -7.80
N ILE A 21 -8.22 17.55 -9.01
CA ILE A 21 -8.85 16.32 -9.48
C ILE A 21 -7.81 15.21 -9.60
N LEU A 22 -6.66 15.48 -10.21
CA LEU A 22 -5.56 14.52 -10.34
C LEU A 22 -5.10 14.00 -8.97
N GLY A 23 -4.94 14.92 -8.00
CA GLY A 23 -4.63 14.56 -6.61
C GLY A 23 -5.70 13.67 -5.98
N LYS A 24 -6.99 14.03 -6.13
CA LYS A 24 -8.11 13.24 -5.60
C LYS A 24 -8.24 11.86 -6.26
N VAL A 25 -8.02 11.75 -7.56
CA VAL A 25 -8.05 10.48 -8.30
C VAL A 25 -6.90 9.59 -7.86
N LYS A 26 -5.68 10.13 -7.73
CA LYS A 26 -4.52 9.39 -7.22
C LYS A 26 -4.73 8.92 -5.79
N ILE A 27 -5.27 9.77 -4.89
CA ILE A 27 -5.61 9.38 -3.52
C ILE A 27 -6.70 8.30 -3.50
N ARG A 28 -7.73 8.42 -4.35
CA ARG A 28 -8.81 7.42 -4.44
C ARG A 28 -8.28 6.08 -4.94
N PHE A 29 -7.38 6.09 -5.90
CA PHE A 29 -6.72 4.90 -6.42
C PHE A 29 -5.81 4.25 -5.35
N LEU A 30 -4.97 5.04 -4.67
CA LEU A 30 -4.15 4.57 -3.55
C LEU A 30 -5.03 3.98 -2.43
N LYS A 31 -6.12 4.66 -2.04
CA LYS A 31 -7.05 4.11 -1.03
C LYS A 31 -7.69 2.79 -1.45
N LYS A 32 -8.08 2.66 -2.72
CA LYS A 32 -8.76 1.47 -3.22
C LYS A 32 -7.81 0.28 -3.41
N VAL A 33 -6.61 0.53 -3.92
CA VAL A 33 -5.64 -0.51 -4.31
C VAL A 33 -4.69 -0.88 -3.17
N ILE A 34 -4.35 0.05 -2.28
CA ILE A 34 -3.37 -0.17 -1.21
C ILE A 34 -4.07 -0.38 0.12
N ILE A 35 -4.94 0.55 0.53
CA ILE A 35 -5.48 0.55 1.90
C ILE A 35 -6.54 -0.55 2.09
N LYS A 36 -7.45 -0.73 1.12
CA LYS A 36 -8.53 -1.71 1.22
C LYS A 36 -8.04 -3.17 1.41
N PRO A 37 -7.16 -3.73 0.54
CA PRO A 37 -6.68 -5.09 0.70
C PRO A 37 -5.82 -5.25 1.97
N THR A 38 -5.05 -4.23 2.35
CA THR A 38 -4.26 -4.25 3.59
C THR A 38 -5.14 -4.36 4.84
N VAL A 39 -6.18 -3.53 4.92
CA VAL A 39 -7.13 -3.54 6.05
C VAL A 39 -7.87 -4.87 6.09
N MET A 40 -8.33 -5.35 4.93
CA MET A 40 -9.02 -6.63 4.85
C MET A 40 -8.11 -7.77 5.28
N MET A 41 -6.83 -7.73 4.95
CA MET A 41 -5.85 -8.75 5.31
C MET A 41 -5.50 -8.75 6.80
N VAL A 42 -5.32 -7.58 7.42
CA VAL A 42 -5.10 -7.48 8.89
C VAL A 42 -6.35 -7.92 9.66
N LEU A 43 -7.54 -7.61 9.14
CA LEU A 43 -8.81 -7.94 9.78
C LEU A 43 -9.39 -9.29 9.35
N ASN A 44 -8.75 -10.01 8.41
CA ASN A 44 -9.33 -11.23 7.85
C ASN A 44 -9.35 -12.32 8.94
N PRO A 45 -10.51 -12.92 9.27
CA PRO A 45 -10.58 -14.03 10.22
C PRO A 45 -9.78 -15.26 9.76
N SER A 46 -9.50 -15.42 8.46
CA SER A 46 -8.58 -16.46 7.97
C SER A 46 -7.14 -16.23 8.44
N ASN A 47 -6.67 -14.98 8.45
CA ASN A 47 -5.35 -14.59 8.95
C ASN A 47 -5.27 -14.55 10.48
N ALA A 48 -6.41 -14.38 11.16
CA ALA A 48 -6.48 -14.52 12.62
C ALA A 48 -6.13 -15.94 13.10
N ARG A 49 -6.30 -16.97 12.25
CA ARG A 49 -5.84 -18.33 12.55
C ARG A 49 -4.33 -18.47 12.39
N ASP A 50 -3.77 -17.86 11.36
CA ASP A 50 -2.34 -17.95 11.03
C ASP A 50 -1.46 -17.03 11.89
N ASN A 51 -2.02 -16.02 12.55
CA ASN A 51 -1.33 -15.11 13.47
C ASN A 51 -0.06 -14.44 12.91
N PHE A 52 0.17 -14.53 11.60
CA PHE A 52 1.41 -14.12 10.95
C PHE A 52 1.60 -12.60 10.98
N PHE A 53 0.50 -11.84 10.93
CA PHE A 53 0.49 -10.38 11.06
C PHE A 53 0.27 -9.92 12.50
N THR A 54 0.08 -10.83 13.44
CA THR A 54 -0.02 -10.48 14.85
C THR A 54 1.39 -10.35 15.42
N GLN A 55 1.67 -9.22 16.08
CA GLN A 55 2.92 -9.10 16.80
C GLN A 55 2.91 -10.06 18.00
N ARG A 56 3.96 -10.88 18.12
CA ARG A 56 4.12 -11.87 19.19
C ARG A 56 5.51 -11.83 19.75
N ARG A 57 5.68 -12.31 20.98
CA ARG A 57 7.02 -12.57 21.52
C ARG A 57 7.54 -13.90 20.97
N ASP A 58 8.79 -13.91 20.55
CA ASP A 58 9.50 -15.14 20.18
C ASP A 58 9.72 -16.03 21.42
N ASN A 59 10.20 -17.27 21.20
CA ASN A 59 10.49 -18.22 22.28
C ASN A 59 11.57 -17.72 23.26
N VAL A 60 12.28 -16.64 22.92
CA VAL A 60 13.32 -15.98 23.74
C VAL A 60 12.76 -14.73 24.44
N GLY A 61 11.48 -14.39 24.24
CA GLY A 61 10.79 -13.27 24.86
C GLY A 61 10.94 -11.92 24.14
N ARG A 62 11.59 -11.86 22.97
CA ARG A 62 11.73 -10.64 22.16
C ARG A 62 10.46 -10.39 21.38
N LEU A 63 10.03 -9.13 21.29
CA LEU A 63 8.91 -8.75 20.44
C LEU A 63 9.28 -8.95 18.97
N GLY A 64 8.52 -9.79 18.28
CA GLY A 64 8.63 -10.00 16.85
C GLY A 64 8.19 -8.77 16.04
N LEU A 65 8.35 -8.87 14.72
CA LEU A 65 8.05 -7.80 13.79
C LEU A 65 6.60 -7.33 13.88
N PHE A 66 6.40 -6.00 13.84
CA PHE A 66 5.07 -5.42 13.76
C PHE A 66 4.42 -5.70 12.41
N ALA A 67 3.10 -5.92 12.40
CA ALA A 67 2.30 -6.06 11.19
C ALA A 67 2.59 -4.94 10.18
N LEU A 68 2.65 -3.70 10.67
CA LEU A 68 2.89 -2.52 9.87
C LEU A 68 4.27 -2.51 9.22
N GLN A 69 5.30 -3.05 9.89
CA GLN A 69 6.64 -3.18 9.30
C GLN A 69 6.62 -4.14 8.11
N LYS A 70 5.99 -5.32 8.28
CA LYS A 70 5.83 -6.31 7.21
C LYS A 70 5.08 -5.74 6.01
N ILE A 71 3.97 -5.05 6.27
CA ILE A 71 3.15 -4.38 5.25
C ILE A 71 3.95 -3.29 4.53
N THR A 72 4.71 -2.48 5.26
CA THR A 72 5.52 -1.39 4.69
C THR A 72 6.63 -1.93 3.79
N ALA A 73 7.28 -3.03 4.17
CA ALA A 73 8.28 -3.69 3.33
C ALA A 73 7.68 -4.16 2.01
N VAL A 74 6.55 -4.85 2.06
CA VAL A 74 5.84 -5.32 0.87
C VAL A 74 5.44 -4.17 -0.05
N PHE A 75 4.92 -3.06 0.50
CA PHE A 75 4.58 -1.91 -0.32
C PHE A 75 5.79 -1.24 -0.97
N ARG A 76 6.94 -1.23 -0.30
CA ARG A 76 8.18 -0.74 -0.92
C ARG A 76 8.65 -1.66 -2.04
N MET A 77 8.58 -2.98 -1.83
CA MET A 77 8.87 -3.97 -2.90
C MET A 77 7.96 -3.74 -4.11
N LEU A 78 6.66 -3.56 -3.89
CA LEU A 78 5.68 -3.35 -4.96
C LEU A 78 5.81 -1.98 -5.66
N ALA A 79 6.07 -0.91 -4.90
CA ALA A 79 6.13 0.45 -5.45
C ALA A 79 7.41 0.69 -6.26
N TYR A 80 8.52 0.09 -5.84
CA TYR A 80 9.83 0.31 -6.46
C TYR A 80 10.30 -0.87 -7.32
N GLY A 81 9.59 -2.00 -7.30
CA GLY A 81 10.03 -3.23 -7.97
C GLY A 81 11.30 -3.81 -7.37
N LEU A 82 11.58 -3.52 -6.09
CA LEU A 82 12.82 -3.92 -5.44
C LEU A 82 12.76 -5.38 -5.00
N PRO A 83 13.87 -6.13 -5.14
CA PRO A 83 13.99 -7.45 -4.57
C PRO A 83 14.02 -7.40 -3.03
N ALA A 84 13.68 -8.52 -2.40
CA ALA A 84 13.43 -8.59 -0.95
C ALA A 84 14.69 -8.34 -0.12
N ASP A 85 15.85 -8.73 -0.65
CA ASP A 85 17.20 -8.51 -0.11
C ASP A 85 17.49 -7.02 0.12
N VAL A 86 17.16 -6.16 -0.84
CA VAL A 86 17.36 -4.71 -0.73
C VAL A 86 16.38 -4.10 0.29
N VAL A 87 15.18 -4.65 0.39
CA VAL A 87 14.16 -4.15 1.35
C VAL A 87 14.47 -4.57 2.79
N ASP A 88 15.13 -5.73 2.97
CA ASP A 88 15.60 -6.20 4.27
C ASP A 88 16.57 -5.20 4.92
N GLU A 89 17.48 -4.60 4.13
CA GLU A 89 18.45 -3.61 4.64
C GLU A 89 17.78 -2.38 5.28
N TYR A 90 16.63 -1.94 4.76
CA TYR A 90 15.94 -0.74 5.23
C TYR A 90 14.98 -0.97 6.40
N ILE A 91 14.34 -2.14 6.49
CA ILE A 91 13.29 -2.41 7.48
C ILE A 91 13.75 -3.48 8.51
N LYS A 92 14.95 -4.06 8.31
CA LYS A 92 15.55 -5.13 9.14
C LYS A 92 14.58 -6.30 9.30
N ILE A 93 14.19 -6.91 8.19
CA ILE A 93 13.07 -7.85 8.11
C ILE A 93 13.38 -9.31 7.79
N GLU A 94 14.57 -9.78 7.46
CA GLU A 94 14.76 -11.12 6.84
C GLU A 94 13.98 -11.28 5.53
N GLU A 95 14.74 -11.53 4.46
CA GLU A 95 14.25 -11.72 3.10
C GLU A 95 13.06 -12.72 3.03
N SER A 96 13.16 -13.84 3.73
CA SER A 96 12.15 -14.90 3.77
C SER A 96 10.79 -14.38 4.26
N THR A 97 10.80 -13.53 5.29
CA THR A 97 9.61 -12.92 5.87
C THR A 97 9.00 -11.87 4.94
N ALA A 98 9.83 -11.10 4.22
CA ALA A 98 9.38 -10.14 3.23
C ALA A 98 8.67 -10.82 2.04
N ILE A 99 9.27 -11.88 1.50
CA ILE A 99 8.71 -12.67 0.39
C ILE A 99 7.38 -13.32 0.80
N GLU A 100 7.32 -13.94 1.97
CA GLU A 100 6.10 -14.59 2.45
C GLU A 100 4.98 -13.56 2.70
N SER A 101 5.32 -12.39 3.25
CA SER A 101 4.38 -11.28 3.41
C SER A 101 3.85 -10.80 2.05
N LEU A 102 4.72 -10.70 1.04
CA LEU A 102 4.35 -10.29 -0.31
C LEU A 102 3.37 -11.28 -0.94
N LYS A 103 3.65 -12.58 -0.89
CA LYS A 103 2.77 -13.63 -1.43
C LYS A 103 1.36 -13.55 -0.85
N ARG A 104 1.26 -13.39 0.48
CA ARG A 104 -0.02 -13.30 1.18
C ARG A 104 -0.80 -12.04 0.80
N ILE A 105 -0.11 -10.89 0.68
CA ILE A 105 -0.73 -9.62 0.23
C ILE A 105 -1.20 -9.73 -1.22
N CYS A 106 -0.36 -10.25 -2.12
CA CYS A 106 -0.73 -10.45 -3.52
C CYS A 106 -1.92 -11.40 -3.66
N GLY A 107 -1.96 -12.50 -2.90
CA GLY A 107 -3.11 -13.41 -2.89
C GLY A 107 -4.40 -12.72 -2.43
N ALA A 108 -4.34 -11.92 -1.36
CA ALA A 108 -5.49 -11.16 -0.88
C ALA A 108 -5.97 -10.10 -1.88
N VAL A 109 -5.03 -9.43 -2.57
CA VAL A 109 -5.36 -8.48 -3.65
C VAL A 109 -6.04 -9.23 -4.79
N VAL A 110 -5.48 -10.36 -5.25
CA VAL A 110 -6.06 -11.15 -6.33
C VAL A 110 -7.49 -11.56 -5.98
N GLU A 111 -7.75 -12.10 -4.79
CA GLU A 111 -9.10 -12.52 -4.39
C GLU A 111 -10.07 -11.33 -4.31
N GLU A 112 -9.67 -10.17 -3.81
CA GLU A 112 -10.52 -8.97 -3.75
C GLU A 112 -10.88 -8.42 -5.15
N PHE A 113 -9.97 -8.55 -6.12
CA PHE A 113 -10.17 -8.06 -7.49
C PHE A 113 -10.66 -9.13 -8.46
N LYS A 114 -10.69 -10.41 -8.06
CA LYS A 114 -11.08 -11.55 -8.89
C LYS A 114 -12.44 -11.36 -9.56
N ASP A 115 -13.43 -10.92 -8.78
CA ASP A 115 -14.80 -10.70 -9.25
C ASP A 115 -14.95 -9.47 -10.17
N GLY A 116 -13.93 -8.62 -10.27
CA GLY A 116 -13.91 -7.46 -11.16
C GLY A 116 -13.16 -7.67 -12.47
N TYR A 117 -12.46 -8.81 -12.62
CA TYR A 117 -11.63 -9.13 -13.78
C TYR A 117 -12.00 -10.46 -14.48
N LEU A 118 -12.78 -11.33 -13.85
CA LEU A 118 -13.41 -12.52 -14.44
C LEU A 118 -14.89 -12.28 -14.73
#